data_AF-A0A7C4TB84-F1
#
_entry.id   AF-A0A7C4TB84-F1
#
_cell.length_a   1.000
_cell.length_b   1.000
_cell.length_c   1.000
_cell.angle_alpha   90.00
_cell.angle_beta   90.00
_cell.angle_gamma   90.00
#
_symmetry.space_group_name_H-M   'P 1'
#
loop_
_entity.id
_entity.type
_entity.pdbx_description
1 polymer ?
#
loop_
_entity_poly.entity_id
_entity_poly.type
_entity_poly.pdbx_seq_one_letter_code
_entity_poly.pdbx_strand_id
1 'polypeptide(L)'
;MPLPLKISGEVKESIHYTKFPTPQWWDDRAGSPIKVTDFQEWQGATGTWRGVFRDGKYVPGSGYPVLVIRVMRDEETFSAPPREEVDLPAGFDLYFDDASRDIRIVVCLDRCVHLCCSPGWQVVKHPPPEYKFLAPAPTYEKYGLDPIYCVCHGSQYEPMVLVKDVNPGNGVVYVGARHVHGPATRALPVIPVKAEKDVLVGGMPSSGWYEYC
;
A
#
# COMPACT_ATOMS: atom_id res chain seq x y z
N MET A 1 12.01 32.75 3.09
CA MET A 1 11.28 31.47 3.04
C MET A 1 10.19 31.52 4.09
N PRO A 2 8.93 31.17 3.80
CA PRO A 2 7.93 31.00 4.85
C PRO A 2 8.42 29.91 5.82
N LEU A 3 8.18 30.10 7.12
CA LEU A 3 8.48 29.06 8.11
C LEU A 3 7.77 27.76 7.72
N PRO A 4 8.40 26.59 7.88
CA PRO A 4 7.73 25.32 7.67
C PRO A 4 6.47 25.29 8.53
N LEU A 5 5.34 24.95 7.90
CA LEU A 5 4.04 24.86 8.57
C LEU A 5 4.18 23.88 9.74
N LYS A 6 4.07 24.35 10.99
CA LYS A 6 3.97 23.48 12.15
C LYS A 6 2.61 22.79 12.09
N ILE A 7 2.57 21.56 11.59
CA ILE A 7 1.38 20.72 11.62
C ILE A 7 1.19 20.26 13.07
N SER A 8 0.21 20.83 13.78
CA SER A 8 -0.23 20.39 15.11
C SER A 8 -1.47 19.51 15.05
N GLY A 9 -1.52 18.48 15.89
CA GLY A 9 -2.63 17.54 16.02
C GLY A 9 -2.18 16.19 16.60
N GLU A 10 -3.10 15.24 16.70
CA GLU A 10 -2.85 13.85 17.09
C GLU A 10 -2.33 13.06 15.88
N VAL A 11 -1.20 12.36 16.01
CA VAL A 11 -0.75 11.39 15.01
C VAL A 11 -1.44 10.06 15.30
N LYS A 12 -2.15 9.52 14.30
CA LYS A 12 -2.83 8.22 14.45
C LYS A 12 -2.05 7.08 13.80
N GLU A 13 -1.79 6.03 14.56
CA GLU A 13 -1.12 4.82 14.07
C GLU A 13 -2.06 3.92 13.24
N SER A 14 -3.38 4.07 13.39
CA SER A 14 -4.34 3.38 12.53
C SER A 14 -4.44 4.01 11.14
N ILE A 15 -4.70 3.18 10.15
CA ILE A 15 -4.90 3.61 8.77
C ILE A 15 -6.31 4.20 8.65
N HIS A 16 -6.43 5.36 8.00
CA HIS A 16 -7.71 6.02 7.77
C HIS A 16 -7.97 6.26 6.28
N TYR A 17 -9.22 6.17 5.85
CA TYR A 17 -9.62 6.45 4.48
C TYR A 17 -9.26 7.88 4.08
N THR A 18 -8.82 8.05 2.84
CA THR A 18 -8.72 9.35 2.17
C THR A 18 -9.72 9.44 1.04
N LYS A 19 -10.05 10.65 0.60
CA LYS A 19 -10.93 10.86 -0.55
C LYS A 19 -10.16 10.71 -1.85
N PHE A 20 -10.75 10.09 -2.86
CA PHE A 20 -10.15 9.98 -4.18
C PHE A 20 -10.63 11.11 -5.12
N PRO A 21 -9.86 11.50 -6.15
CA PRO A 21 -10.27 12.58 -7.07
C PRO A 21 -11.52 12.27 -7.89
N THR A 22 -11.78 11.00 -8.19
CA THR A 22 -13.00 10.52 -8.86
C THR A 22 -13.87 9.74 -7.87
N PRO A 23 -15.18 9.60 -8.11
CA PRO A 23 -16.06 8.86 -7.21
C PRO A 23 -15.60 7.42 -6.98
N GLN A 24 -15.43 7.05 -5.71
CA GLN A 24 -15.05 5.70 -5.28
C GLN A 24 -15.95 5.18 -4.16
N TRP A 25 -15.98 3.85 -4.00
CA TRP A 25 -16.85 3.18 -3.03
C TRP A 25 -16.60 3.58 -1.56
N TRP A 26 -15.39 4.10 -1.27
CA TRP A 26 -14.97 4.49 0.08
C TRP A 26 -15.06 5.99 0.36
N ASP A 27 -15.43 6.83 -0.61
CA ASP A 27 -15.33 8.29 -0.45
C ASP A 27 -16.13 8.84 0.74
N ASP A 28 -17.30 8.26 1.02
CA ASP A 28 -18.15 8.62 2.16
C ASP A 28 -17.57 8.20 3.52
N ARG A 29 -16.46 7.43 3.51
CA ARG A 29 -15.73 6.97 4.69
C ARG A 29 -14.50 7.80 4.99
N ALA A 30 -14.18 8.82 4.20
CA ALA A 30 -12.98 9.64 4.35
C ALA A 30 -12.80 10.15 5.81
N GLY A 31 -11.60 9.96 6.35
CA GLY A 31 -11.26 10.32 7.73
C GLY A 31 -11.65 9.29 8.80
N SER A 32 -12.40 8.23 8.45
CA SER A 32 -12.69 7.11 9.35
C SER A 32 -11.60 6.03 9.28
N PRO A 33 -11.39 5.24 10.36
CA PRO A 33 -10.43 4.14 10.35
C PRO A 33 -10.82 3.05 9.33
N ILE A 34 -9.83 2.52 8.61
CA ILE A 34 -10.00 1.39 7.70
C ILE A 34 -10.11 0.11 8.51
N LYS A 35 -11.16 -0.70 8.25
CA LYS A 35 -11.32 -2.02 8.85
C LYS A 35 -11.02 -3.14 7.86
N VAL A 36 -10.47 -4.24 8.33
CA VAL A 36 -10.19 -5.43 7.49
C VAL A 36 -11.44 -6.02 6.85
N THR A 37 -12.60 -5.84 7.50
CA THR A 37 -13.91 -6.33 7.04
C THR A 37 -14.62 -5.41 6.06
N ASP A 38 -14.07 -4.24 5.75
CA ASP A 38 -14.74 -3.28 4.86
C ASP A 38 -14.70 -3.69 3.39
N PHE A 39 -13.68 -4.46 2.99
CA PHE A 39 -13.35 -4.75 1.60
C PHE A 39 -14.01 -6.04 1.14
N GLN A 40 -14.63 -6.03 -0.03
CA GLN A 40 -14.87 -7.24 -0.82
C GLN A 40 -13.56 -7.71 -1.46
N GLU A 41 -13.53 -8.97 -1.91
CA GLU A 41 -12.39 -9.49 -2.67
C GLU A 41 -12.04 -8.56 -3.83
N TRP A 42 -10.75 -8.29 -4.02
CA TRP A 42 -10.19 -7.37 -5.02
C TRP A 42 -10.62 -5.91 -4.90
N GLN A 43 -11.29 -5.50 -3.82
CA GLN A 43 -11.44 -4.09 -3.53
C GLN A 43 -10.15 -3.51 -2.95
N GLY A 44 -9.86 -2.28 -3.34
CA GLY A 44 -8.86 -1.46 -2.70
C GLY A 44 -9.37 -0.06 -2.41
N ALA A 45 -8.63 0.67 -1.59
CA ALA A 45 -8.91 2.05 -1.22
C ALA A 45 -7.62 2.79 -0.89
N THR A 46 -7.63 4.10 -1.12
CA THR A 46 -6.55 4.98 -0.64
C THR A 46 -6.76 5.35 0.82
N GLY A 47 -5.65 5.51 1.53
CA GLY A 47 -5.66 5.91 2.93
C GLY A 47 -4.45 6.73 3.33
N THR A 48 -4.38 7.04 4.63
CA THR A 48 -3.22 7.65 5.29
C THR A 48 -2.90 6.87 6.56
N TRP A 49 -1.61 6.63 6.77
CA TRP A 49 -1.04 6.06 7.99
C TRP A 49 -0.15 7.10 8.67
N ARG A 50 -0.18 7.19 10.01
CA ARG A 50 0.49 8.28 10.76
C ARG A 50 0.06 9.67 10.31
N GLY A 51 -1.17 9.79 9.81
CA GLY A 51 -1.79 11.06 9.47
C GLY A 51 -2.05 11.88 10.74
N VAL A 52 -1.95 13.20 10.62
CA VAL A 52 -2.27 14.14 11.69
C VAL A 52 -3.75 14.47 11.66
N PHE A 53 -4.39 14.43 12.83
CA PHE A 53 -5.78 14.80 13.04
C PHE A 53 -5.89 16.00 13.96
N ARG A 54 -6.69 16.98 13.56
CA ARG A 54 -7.03 18.15 14.37
C ARG A 54 -8.55 18.23 14.49
N ASP A 55 -9.04 18.28 15.73
CA ASP A 55 -10.48 18.30 16.03
C ASP A 55 -11.24 17.14 15.35
N GLY A 56 -10.62 15.96 15.35
CA GLY A 56 -11.15 14.74 14.72
C GLY A 56 -11.09 14.70 13.19
N LYS A 57 -10.55 15.73 12.53
CA LYS A 57 -10.43 15.81 11.06
C LYS A 57 -9.00 15.57 10.61
N TYR A 58 -8.84 14.75 9.58
CA TYR A 58 -7.54 14.53 8.94
C TYR A 58 -7.01 15.83 8.33
N VAL A 59 -5.73 16.13 8.57
CA VAL A 59 -5.00 17.23 7.95
C VAL A 59 -4.38 16.73 6.64
N PRO A 60 -4.86 17.18 5.46
CA PRO A 60 -4.36 16.70 4.18
C PRO A 60 -2.85 16.88 4.02
N GLY A 61 -2.20 15.88 3.41
CA GLY A 61 -0.76 15.89 3.16
C GLY A 61 0.10 15.51 4.38
N SER A 62 -0.50 15.10 5.50
CA SER A 62 0.23 14.57 6.65
C SER A 62 0.24 13.03 6.66
N GLY A 63 1.32 12.44 7.20
CA GLY A 63 1.49 11.00 7.25
C GLY A 63 1.92 10.38 5.92
N TYR A 64 1.91 9.05 5.90
CA TYR A 64 2.26 8.22 4.75
C TYR A 64 0.98 7.89 3.98
N PRO A 65 0.88 8.25 2.68
CA PRO A 65 -0.23 7.83 1.85
C PRO A 65 -0.10 6.33 1.58
N VAL A 66 -1.21 5.60 1.67
CA VAL A 66 -1.21 4.14 1.50
C VAL A 66 -2.28 3.69 0.53
N LEU A 67 -2.04 2.54 -0.08
CA LEU A 67 -2.98 1.81 -0.92
C LEU A 67 -3.27 0.47 -0.24
N VAL A 68 -4.51 0.30 0.26
CA VAL A 68 -4.96 -0.92 0.93
C VAL A 68 -5.72 -1.77 -0.08
N ILE A 69 -5.38 -3.05 -0.21
CA ILE A 69 -5.96 -3.96 -1.20
C ILE A 69 -6.32 -5.28 -0.52
N ARG A 70 -7.59 -5.70 -0.61
CA ARG A 70 -7.95 -7.09 -0.29
C ARG A 70 -7.63 -7.95 -1.51
N VAL A 71 -6.62 -8.80 -1.37
CA VAL A 71 -6.24 -9.78 -2.40
C VAL A 71 -6.93 -11.11 -2.12
N MET A 72 -7.08 -11.95 -3.14
CA MET A 72 -7.56 -13.32 -2.95
C MET A 72 -6.60 -14.12 -2.06
N ARG A 73 -7.17 -14.97 -1.19
CA ARG A 73 -6.41 -15.94 -0.39
C ARG A 73 -6.09 -17.17 -1.22
N ASP A 74 -5.11 -17.02 -2.11
CA ASP A 74 -4.57 -18.11 -2.92
C ASP A 74 -3.14 -18.45 -2.50
N GLU A 75 -2.97 -19.58 -1.83
CA GLU A 75 -1.67 -20.03 -1.32
C GLU A 75 -0.73 -20.56 -2.42
N GLU A 76 -1.24 -20.85 -3.63
CA GLU A 76 -0.39 -21.26 -4.75
C GLU A 76 0.34 -20.07 -5.37
N THR A 77 -0.34 -18.91 -5.37
CA THR A 77 0.13 -17.69 -6.04
C THR A 77 0.77 -16.71 -5.06
N PHE A 78 0.15 -16.55 -3.89
CA PHE A 78 0.58 -15.55 -2.93
C PHE A 78 1.92 -15.96 -2.32
N SER A 79 2.89 -15.06 -2.35
CA SER A 79 4.20 -15.31 -1.77
C SER A 79 4.75 -14.05 -1.11
N ALA A 80 5.45 -14.25 0.00
CA ALA A 80 6.15 -13.21 0.73
C ALA A 80 7.43 -13.79 1.35
N PRO A 81 8.44 -12.97 1.64
CA PRO A 81 9.59 -13.41 2.43
C PRO A 81 9.12 -13.93 3.79
N PRO A 82 9.74 -14.99 4.34
CA PRO A 82 9.38 -15.49 5.66
C PRO A 82 9.49 -14.40 6.72
N ARG A 83 8.52 -14.34 7.63
CA ARG A 83 8.39 -13.27 8.65
C ARG A 83 9.63 -13.17 9.53
N GLU A 84 10.26 -14.29 9.84
CA GLU A 84 11.47 -14.42 10.64
C GLU A 84 12.72 -13.82 9.97
N GLU A 85 12.69 -13.64 8.65
CA GLU A 85 13.81 -13.03 7.92
C GLU A 85 13.66 -11.52 7.72
N VAL A 86 12.66 -10.91 8.36
CA VAL A 86 12.37 -9.49 8.27
C VAL A 86 12.20 -8.91 9.67
N ASP A 87 12.96 -7.87 9.98
CA ASP A 87 12.91 -7.20 11.29
C ASP A 87 11.67 -6.31 11.40
N LEU A 88 10.50 -6.91 11.64
CA LEU A 88 9.25 -6.16 11.84
C LEU A 88 8.94 -5.97 13.33
N PRO A 89 8.27 -4.86 13.72
CA PRO A 89 7.83 -4.65 15.08
C PRO A 89 6.95 -5.81 15.60
N ALA A 90 6.98 -6.04 16.91
CA ALA A 90 6.25 -7.15 17.52
C ALA A 90 4.75 -7.09 17.19
N GLY A 91 4.20 -8.22 16.73
CA GLY A 91 2.79 -8.36 16.36
C GLY A 91 2.40 -7.78 15.01
N PHE A 92 3.33 -7.22 14.24
CA PHE A 92 3.11 -6.81 12.85
C PHE A 92 3.62 -7.87 11.87
N ASP A 93 2.96 -7.94 10.72
CA ASP A 93 3.31 -8.79 9.59
C ASP A 93 3.28 -7.99 8.28
N LEU A 94 3.86 -8.54 7.20
CA LEU A 94 3.97 -7.89 5.89
C LEU A 94 2.60 -7.66 5.22
N TYR A 95 1.61 -8.45 5.62
CA TYR A 95 0.23 -8.41 5.17
C TYR A 95 -0.66 -8.89 6.31
N PHE A 96 -1.94 -8.52 6.29
CA PHE A 96 -2.92 -9.11 7.19
C PHE A 96 -3.51 -10.37 6.56
N ASP A 97 -3.57 -11.48 7.30
CA ASP A 97 -4.25 -12.71 6.89
C ASP A 97 -5.19 -13.20 7.98
N ASP A 98 -6.40 -13.57 7.59
CA ASP A 98 -7.39 -14.22 8.43
C ASP A 98 -8.10 -15.32 7.65
N ALA A 99 -7.67 -16.55 7.88
CA ALA A 99 -8.24 -17.73 7.25
C ALA A 99 -9.70 -17.99 7.64
N SER A 100 -10.12 -17.61 8.86
CA SER A 100 -11.46 -17.88 9.35
C SER A 100 -12.53 -17.01 8.68
N ARG A 101 -12.12 -15.82 8.21
CA ARG A 101 -12.98 -14.84 7.54
C ARG A 101 -12.71 -14.71 6.05
N ASP A 102 -11.75 -15.49 5.54
CA ASP A 102 -11.28 -15.43 4.16
C ASP A 102 -10.80 -14.04 3.72
N ILE A 103 -9.98 -13.39 4.57
CA ILE A 103 -9.45 -12.04 4.32
C ILE A 103 -7.93 -12.08 4.22
N ARG A 104 -7.38 -11.57 3.11
CA ARG A 104 -5.97 -11.19 3.00
C ARG A 104 -5.84 -9.78 2.49
N ILE A 105 -5.09 -8.94 3.21
CA ILE A 105 -4.91 -7.53 2.88
C ILE A 105 -3.43 -7.21 2.78
N VAL A 106 -3.05 -6.63 1.65
CA VAL A 106 -1.74 -6.03 1.44
C VAL A 106 -1.91 -4.52 1.49
N VAL A 107 -1.00 -3.84 2.21
CA VAL A 107 -0.95 -2.39 2.26
C VAL A 107 0.37 -1.94 1.66
N CYS A 108 0.32 -1.13 0.61
CA CYS A 108 1.50 -0.55 -0.03
C CYS A 108 1.60 0.94 0.27
N LEU A 109 2.81 1.49 0.26
CA LEU A 109 2.99 2.94 0.20
C LEU A 109 2.42 3.45 -1.13
N ASP A 110 1.54 4.45 -1.10
CA ASP A 110 0.93 5.04 -2.30
C ASP A 110 1.86 6.10 -2.93
N ARG A 111 3.11 5.70 -3.19
CA ARG A 111 4.13 6.50 -3.88
C ARG A 111 4.97 5.61 -4.77
N CYS A 112 4.79 5.75 -6.08
CA CYS A 112 5.55 5.02 -7.09
C CYS A 112 7.04 5.26 -6.92
N VAL A 113 7.85 4.19 -6.92
CA VAL A 113 9.31 4.26 -6.71
C VAL A 113 10.09 4.84 -7.88
N HIS A 114 9.43 5.14 -9.00
CA HIS A 114 10.03 5.85 -10.14
C HIS A 114 10.15 7.35 -9.84
N LEU A 115 9.01 8.06 -9.76
CA LEU A 115 8.95 9.53 -9.59
C LEU A 115 7.77 9.95 -8.68
N CYS A 116 7.46 9.15 -7.66
CA CYS A 116 6.57 9.50 -6.54
C CYS A 116 5.11 9.82 -6.86
N CYS A 117 4.62 9.59 -8.09
CA CYS A 117 3.19 9.61 -8.37
C CYS A 117 2.41 8.57 -7.52
N SER A 118 1.16 8.85 -7.16
CA SER A 118 0.26 7.84 -6.58
C SER A 118 -0.06 6.76 -7.63
N PRO A 119 0.33 5.49 -7.44
CA PRO A 119 -0.26 4.40 -8.19
C PRO A 119 -1.74 4.18 -7.84
N GLY A 120 -2.46 3.43 -8.65
CA GLY A 120 -3.85 3.06 -8.40
C GLY A 120 -4.06 1.55 -8.41
N TRP A 121 -5.07 1.11 -7.67
CA TRP A 121 -5.61 -0.24 -7.76
C TRP A 121 -6.98 -0.18 -8.42
N GLN A 122 -7.11 -0.68 -9.65
CA GLN A 122 -8.37 -0.76 -10.42
C GLN A 122 -9.13 0.57 -10.67
N VAL A 123 -8.57 1.71 -10.25
CA VAL A 123 -9.18 3.04 -10.36
C VAL A 123 -8.58 3.92 -11.45
N VAL A 124 -7.43 3.53 -12.00
CA VAL A 124 -6.76 4.26 -13.08
C VAL A 124 -6.67 3.38 -14.30
N LYS A 125 -7.35 3.78 -15.40
CA LYS A 125 -7.49 2.97 -16.62
C LYS A 125 -7.12 3.70 -17.91
N HIS A 126 -6.68 4.97 -17.80
CA HIS A 126 -6.41 5.82 -18.97
C HIS A 126 -5.09 6.58 -18.84
N PRO A 127 -4.10 6.31 -19.72
CA PRO A 127 -4.06 5.17 -20.65
C PRO A 127 -4.12 3.82 -19.91
N PRO A 128 -4.60 2.75 -20.57
CA PRO A 128 -4.59 1.42 -19.98
C PRO A 128 -3.15 0.94 -19.74
N PRO A 129 -2.92 0.05 -18.76
CA PRO A 129 -1.63 -0.57 -18.56
C PRO A 129 -1.19 -1.38 -19.79
N GLU A 130 0.13 -1.48 -19.97
CA GLU A 130 0.71 -2.38 -20.96
C GLU A 130 0.99 -3.75 -20.34
N TYR A 131 0.67 -4.82 -21.06
CA TYR A 131 0.80 -6.20 -20.57
C TYR A 131 2.10 -6.87 -21.06
N LYS A 132 3.23 -6.17 -20.91
CA LYS A 132 4.58 -6.65 -21.31
C LYS A 132 5.45 -6.94 -20.09
N PHE A 133 4.99 -7.84 -19.23
CA PHE A 133 5.60 -8.02 -17.92
C PHE A 133 7.06 -8.52 -17.99
N LEU A 134 7.88 -7.99 -17.07
CA LEU A 134 9.29 -8.34 -16.89
C LEU A 134 9.49 -9.57 -15.99
N ALA A 135 8.44 -9.94 -15.25
CA ALA A 135 8.37 -11.06 -14.33
C ALA A 135 6.90 -11.53 -14.25
N PRO A 136 6.61 -12.73 -13.68
CA PRO A 136 5.24 -13.20 -13.55
C PRO A 136 4.34 -12.17 -12.86
N ALA A 137 3.12 -12.01 -13.36
CA ALA A 137 2.15 -11.05 -12.86
C ALA A 137 0.80 -11.77 -12.66
N PRO A 138 0.71 -12.70 -11.69
CA PRO A 138 -0.44 -13.57 -11.54
C PRO A 138 -1.75 -12.83 -11.26
N THR A 139 -1.72 -11.62 -10.68
CA THR A 139 -2.93 -10.77 -10.57
C THR A 139 -3.58 -10.59 -11.95
N TYR A 140 -2.77 -10.42 -13.00
CA TYR A 140 -3.25 -10.37 -14.37
C TYR A 140 -3.38 -11.76 -14.99
N GLU A 141 -2.31 -12.56 -14.96
CA GLU A 141 -2.21 -13.82 -15.71
C GLU A 141 -3.22 -14.89 -15.24
N LYS A 142 -3.57 -14.91 -13.95
CA LYS A 142 -4.53 -15.86 -13.36
C LYS A 142 -5.91 -15.24 -13.15
N TYR A 143 -5.97 -13.97 -12.74
CA TYR A 143 -7.23 -13.33 -12.31
C TYR A 143 -7.78 -12.26 -13.25
N GLY A 144 -7.04 -11.88 -14.30
CA GLY A 144 -7.47 -10.89 -15.29
C GLY A 144 -7.60 -9.47 -14.74
N LEU A 145 -7.01 -9.18 -13.58
CA LEU A 145 -6.97 -7.86 -12.98
C LEU A 145 -5.64 -7.17 -13.26
N ASP A 146 -5.66 -5.86 -13.48
CA ASP A 146 -4.41 -5.11 -13.58
C ASP A 146 -3.62 -5.18 -12.26
N PRO A 147 -2.29 -5.36 -12.29
CA PRO A 147 -1.46 -5.10 -11.11
C PRO A 147 -1.61 -3.63 -10.66
N ILE A 148 -1.02 -3.27 -9.51
CA ILE A 148 -1.00 -1.88 -9.05
C ILE A 148 -0.37 -1.02 -10.15
N TYR A 149 -1.09 -0.03 -10.66
CA TYR A 149 -0.71 0.70 -11.88
C TYR A 149 -0.44 2.18 -11.61
N CYS A 150 0.76 2.64 -11.96
CA CYS A 150 1.14 4.04 -11.96
C CYS A 150 1.06 4.62 -13.37
N VAL A 151 0.01 5.39 -13.63
CA VAL A 151 -0.30 5.96 -14.94
C VAL A 151 0.73 6.97 -15.47
N CYS A 152 1.50 7.61 -14.58
CA CYS A 152 2.44 8.65 -14.98
C CYS A 152 3.45 8.17 -16.04
N HIS A 153 3.97 6.96 -15.87
CA HIS A 153 4.97 6.38 -16.79
C HIS A 153 4.79 4.86 -16.98
N GLY A 154 3.62 4.32 -16.61
CA GLY A 154 3.27 2.93 -16.85
C GLY A 154 3.94 1.90 -15.93
N SER A 155 4.45 2.30 -14.76
CA SER A 155 5.03 1.34 -13.80
C SER A 155 3.93 0.46 -13.19
N GLN A 156 4.19 -0.84 -13.06
CA GLN A 156 3.24 -1.79 -12.45
C GLN A 156 3.89 -2.65 -11.38
N TYR A 157 3.12 -2.98 -10.34
CA TYR A 157 3.56 -3.76 -9.18
C TYR A 157 2.57 -4.87 -8.85
N GLU A 158 3.07 -6.09 -8.68
CA GLU A 158 2.30 -7.30 -8.39
C GLU A 158 2.04 -7.41 -6.88
N PRO A 159 0.79 -7.20 -6.40
CA PRO A 159 0.48 -7.19 -4.98
C PRO A 159 0.46 -8.58 -4.34
N MET A 160 0.32 -9.67 -5.10
CA MET A 160 0.33 -11.04 -4.56
C MET A 160 1.73 -11.59 -4.36
N VAL A 161 2.76 -10.92 -4.88
CA VAL A 161 4.15 -11.38 -4.78
C VAL A 161 4.99 -10.30 -4.13
N LEU A 162 5.25 -10.48 -2.84
CA LEU A 162 6.10 -9.60 -2.05
C LEU A 162 7.56 -10.08 -2.13
N VAL A 163 8.49 -9.15 -2.33
CA VAL A 163 9.92 -9.45 -2.47
C VAL A 163 10.75 -8.52 -1.60
N LYS A 164 11.93 -9.00 -1.18
CA LYS A 164 12.96 -8.15 -0.59
C LYS A 164 13.60 -7.29 -1.69
N ASP A 165 13.89 -6.04 -1.35
CA ASP A 165 14.57 -5.09 -2.23
C ASP A 165 15.42 -4.12 -1.38
N VAL A 166 16.19 -3.25 -2.01
CA VAL A 166 17.10 -2.31 -1.34
C VAL A 166 16.72 -0.89 -1.71
N ASN A 167 16.59 -0.01 -0.72
CA ASN A 167 16.41 1.41 -1.01
C ASN A 167 17.78 1.99 -1.45
N PRO A 168 17.99 2.37 -2.72
CA PRO A 168 19.26 2.92 -3.21
C PRO A 168 19.68 4.22 -2.51
N GLY A 169 18.75 4.96 -1.90
CA GLY A 169 19.06 6.22 -1.23
C GLY A 169 19.79 6.05 0.11
N ASN A 170 19.58 4.93 0.80
CA ASN A 170 20.11 4.70 2.14
C ASN A 170 20.60 3.26 2.42
N GLY A 171 20.50 2.34 1.44
CA GLY A 171 20.96 0.96 1.55
C GLY A 171 20.07 0.05 2.41
N VAL A 172 18.95 0.54 2.93
CA VAL A 172 18.06 -0.25 3.80
C VAL A 172 17.34 -1.32 2.98
N VAL A 173 17.43 -2.57 3.43
CA VAL A 173 16.63 -3.68 2.89
C VAL A 173 15.18 -3.53 3.36
N TYR A 174 14.25 -3.64 2.42
CA TYR A 174 12.81 -3.54 2.67
C TYR A 174 12.05 -4.63 1.93
N VAL A 175 10.75 -4.76 2.21
CA VAL A 175 9.85 -5.65 1.46
C VAL A 175 8.82 -4.82 0.70
N GLY A 176 8.51 -5.21 -0.54
CA GLY A 176 7.53 -4.53 -1.37
C GLY A 176 6.81 -5.45 -2.35
N ALA A 177 5.72 -4.96 -2.93
CA ALA A 177 5.05 -5.57 -4.07
C ALA A 177 5.99 -5.56 -5.29
N ARG A 178 6.22 -6.73 -5.89
CA ARG A 178 7.23 -6.92 -6.96
C ARG A 178 6.94 -6.00 -8.14
N HIS A 179 7.95 -5.28 -8.60
CA HIS A 179 7.87 -4.55 -9.87
C HIS A 179 7.80 -5.53 -11.04
N VAL A 180 6.83 -5.32 -11.95
CA VAL A 180 6.58 -6.21 -13.09
C VAL A 180 6.51 -5.48 -14.43
N HIS A 181 6.43 -4.16 -14.48
CA HIS A 181 6.42 -3.40 -15.74
C HIS A 181 6.85 -1.94 -15.55
N GLY A 182 7.33 -1.29 -16.61
CA GLY A 182 7.59 0.14 -16.68
C GLY A 182 8.92 0.56 -16.05
N PRO A 183 9.20 1.88 -15.95
CA PRO A 183 10.54 2.42 -15.68
C PRO A 183 10.95 2.42 -14.19
N ALA A 184 10.05 2.05 -13.27
CA ALA A 184 10.47 1.74 -11.90
C ALA A 184 11.54 0.64 -11.90
N THR A 185 12.39 0.63 -10.88
CA THR A 185 13.56 -0.28 -10.82
C THR A 185 13.57 -1.19 -9.60
N ARG A 186 12.52 -1.13 -8.77
CA ARG A 186 12.44 -1.81 -7.49
C ARG A 186 11.00 -2.02 -7.05
N ALA A 187 10.80 -2.88 -6.05
CA ALA A 187 9.51 -3.19 -5.48
C ALA A 187 8.85 -1.96 -4.81
N LEU A 188 7.52 -1.88 -4.85
CA LEU A 188 6.75 -0.85 -4.15
C LEU A 188 6.62 -1.22 -2.67
N PRO A 189 7.20 -0.44 -1.72
CA PRO A 189 7.25 -0.85 -0.31
C PRO A 189 5.87 -1.16 0.28
N VAL A 190 5.78 -2.25 1.05
CA VAL A 190 4.60 -2.52 1.87
C VAL A 190 4.68 -1.76 3.18
N ILE A 191 3.51 -1.46 3.77
CA ILE A 191 3.37 -1.07 5.16
C ILE A 191 3.03 -2.34 5.93
N PRO A 192 3.91 -2.83 6.83
CA PRO A 192 3.55 -3.91 7.74
C PRO A 192 2.31 -3.54 8.54
N VAL A 193 1.43 -4.51 8.78
CA VAL A 193 0.15 -4.26 9.44
C VAL A 193 -0.15 -5.27 10.52
N LYS A 194 -1.05 -4.86 11.41
CA LYS A 194 -1.85 -5.74 12.26
C LYS A 194 -3.29 -5.22 12.29
N ALA A 195 -4.20 -6.02 12.82
CA ALA A 195 -5.56 -5.58 13.11
C ALA A 195 -5.79 -5.48 14.62
N GLU A 196 -6.33 -4.35 15.08
CA GLU A 196 -6.79 -4.17 16.45
C GLU A 196 -8.29 -3.93 16.44
N LYS A 197 -9.07 -4.90 16.92
CA LYS A 197 -10.56 -4.87 16.83
C LYS A 197 -11.02 -4.55 15.40
N ASP A 198 -10.42 -5.26 14.43
CA ASP A 198 -10.59 -5.12 12.98
C ASP A 198 -10.05 -3.84 12.34
N VAL A 199 -9.60 -2.85 13.12
CA VAL A 199 -8.98 -1.64 12.57
C VAL A 199 -7.55 -1.95 12.14
N LEU A 200 -7.20 -1.61 10.89
CA LEU A 200 -5.84 -1.74 10.40
C LEU A 200 -4.92 -0.72 11.06
N VAL A 201 -3.81 -1.21 11.60
CA VAL A 201 -2.73 -0.40 12.20
C VAL A 201 -1.46 -0.67 11.43
N GLY A 202 -0.78 0.40 10.99
CA GLY A 202 0.48 0.31 10.26
C GLY A 202 1.68 0.25 11.21
N GLY A 203 2.72 -0.45 10.80
CA GLY A 203 3.96 -0.65 11.53
C GLY A 203 5.16 -0.13 10.73
N MET A 204 6.17 0.39 11.45
CA MET A 204 7.41 0.89 10.86
C MET A 204 8.59 0.02 11.31
N PRO A 205 9.12 -0.85 10.44
CA PRO A 205 10.40 -1.54 10.69
C PRO A 205 11.55 -0.54 10.81
N SER A 206 11.63 0.35 9.81
CA SER A 206 12.59 1.43 9.70
C SER A 206 11.97 2.50 8.80
N SER A 207 12.16 3.79 9.12
CA SER A 207 11.72 4.88 8.23
C SER A 207 12.40 4.81 6.87
N GLY A 208 13.59 4.21 6.82
CA GLY A 208 14.39 4.05 5.61
C GLY A 208 13.73 3.23 4.50
N TRP A 209 12.70 2.43 4.80
CA TRP A 209 11.88 1.75 3.79
C TRP A 209 11.17 2.74 2.86
N TYR A 210 10.82 3.92 3.38
CA TYR A 210 9.93 4.88 2.72
C TYR A 210 10.64 6.18 2.29
N GLU A 211 11.92 6.34 2.60
CA GLU A 211 12.75 7.50 2.28
C GLU A 211 13.23 7.45 0.82
N TYR A 212 12.31 7.70 -0.12
CA TYR A 212 12.63 7.86 -1.54
C TYR A 212 11.76 8.88 -2.28
N CYS A 213 10.84 9.49 -1.53
CA CYS A 213 10.07 10.68 -1.83
C CYS A 213 10.27 11.61 -0.61
#